data_AF-A0A1D9BI45-F1
#
_entry.id   AF-A0A1D9BI45-F1
#
_cell.length_a   1.000
_cell.length_b   1.000
_cell.length_c   1.000
_cell.angle_alpha   90.00
_cell.angle_beta   90.00
_cell.angle_gamma   90.00
#
_symmetry.space_group_name_H-M   'P 1'
#
loop_
_entity.id
_entity.type
_entity.pdbx_description
1 polymer ?
#
loop_
_entity_poly.entity_id
_entity_poly.type
_entity_poly.pdbx_seq_one_letter_code
_entity_poly.pdbx_strand_id
1 'polypeptide(L)'
;MADMPSRWRRWHMWAGVVLALPFLAICVTALLLSHSKTLGLKKLAAPTAWFPGYAIERPEARSVLELADGGLLVGGKHGLWLIRGSRAEPVLTANRIEVFQLLAAPQGVFAATSAGLYRQDRNGWAVVLAGNVTQLSRLADGRLLAGEAGKPQASDDGIRWVPDDAIAARLAALPKVDPPISLARLLFDIHTGKALLGNDAKWLWIDACALVMLVLTLSGSWLWMRGRRRRVRLAQAAA
;
A
#
# COMPACT_ATOMS: atom_id res chain seq x y z
N MET A 1 -22.10 -39.02 18.93
CA MET A 1 -21.31 -37.77 18.84
C MET A 1 -20.09 -37.94 19.71
N ALA A 2 -18.91 -38.13 19.12
CA ALA A 2 -17.69 -38.49 19.83
C ALA A 2 -17.29 -37.40 20.84
N ASP A 3 -17.18 -37.78 22.12
CA ASP A 3 -16.68 -36.92 23.18
C ASP A 3 -15.23 -36.51 22.88
N MET A 4 -15.02 -35.22 22.57
CA MET A 4 -13.67 -34.68 22.49
C MET A 4 -12.96 -34.89 23.84
N PRO A 5 -11.78 -35.52 23.87
CA PRO A 5 -11.04 -35.76 25.12
C PRO A 5 -10.87 -34.45 25.91
N SER A 6 -11.04 -34.49 27.23
CA SER A 6 -10.95 -33.32 28.13
C SER A 6 -9.66 -32.50 28.00
N ARG A 7 -8.60 -33.12 27.45
CA ARG A 7 -7.34 -32.46 27.07
C ARG A 7 -7.52 -31.50 25.90
N TRP A 8 -8.24 -31.88 24.84
CA TRP A 8 -8.47 -31.03 23.66
C TRP A 8 -9.25 -29.75 24.02
N ARG A 9 -10.28 -29.87 24.87
CA ARG A 9 -11.03 -28.71 25.36
C ARG A 9 -10.13 -27.71 26.12
N ARG A 10 -9.19 -28.20 26.93
CA ARG A 10 -8.22 -27.35 27.63
C ARG A 10 -7.26 -26.66 26.66
N TRP A 11 -6.72 -27.39 25.68
CA TRP A 11 -5.87 -26.84 24.64
C TRP A 11 -6.59 -25.74 23.85
N HIS A 12 -7.81 -26.02 23.38
CA HIS A 12 -8.60 -25.05 22.63
C HIS A 12 -8.90 -23.79 23.45
N MET A 13 -9.27 -23.92 24.74
CA MET A 13 -9.49 -22.75 25.61
C MET A 13 -8.21 -21.92 25.79
N TRP A 14 -7.08 -22.55 26.11
CA TRP A 14 -5.84 -21.82 26.35
C TRP A 14 -5.28 -21.20 25.07
N ALA A 15 -5.34 -21.91 23.94
CA ALA A 15 -4.98 -21.35 22.64
C ALA A 15 -5.86 -20.14 22.31
N GLY A 16 -7.17 -20.23 22.54
CA GLY A 16 -8.09 -19.11 22.35
C GLY A 16 -7.75 -17.89 23.21
N VAL A 17 -7.40 -18.08 24.49
CA VAL A 17 -6.99 -16.99 25.38
C VAL A 17 -5.68 -16.34 24.93
N VAL A 18 -4.69 -17.14 24.55
CA VAL A 18 -3.38 -16.63 24.10
C VAL A 18 -3.51 -15.88 22.76
N LEU A 19 -4.31 -16.41 21.83
CA LEU A 19 -4.48 -15.84 20.49
C LEU A 19 -5.52 -14.72 20.42
N ALA A 20 -6.30 -14.48 21.49
CA ALA A 20 -7.35 -13.49 21.49
C ALA A 20 -6.84 -12.08 21.13
N LEU A 21 -5.71 -11.66 21.71
CA LEU A 21 -5.16 -10.33 21.46
C LEU A 21 -4.59 -10.19 20.03
N PRO A 22 -3.77 -11.12 19.51
CA PRO A 22 -3.35 -11.11 18.11
C PRO A 22 -4.54 -11.12 17.12
N PHE A 23 -5.56 -11.95 17.36
CA PHE A 23 -6.74 -12.00 16.50
C PHE A 23 -7.55 -10.72 16.54
N LEU A 24 -7.71 -10.10 17.72
CA LEU A 24 -8.33 -8.79 17.83
C LEU A 24 -7.59 -7.76 16.98
N ALA A 25 -6.25 -7.73 17.06
CA ALA A 25 -5.42 -6.82 16.26
C ALA A 25 -5.60 -7.06 14.75
N ILE A 26 -5.62 -8.33 14.30
CA ILE A 26 -5.88 -8.68 12.89
C ILE A 26 -7.29 -8.25 12.46
N CYS A 27 -8.33 -8.48 13.27
CA CYS A 27 -9.70 -8.04 12.93
C CYS A 27 -9.79 -6.53 12.78
N VAL A 28 -9.28 -5.79 13.77
CA VAL A 28 -9.34 -4.32 13.78
C VAL A 28 -8.55 -3.76 12.60
N THR A 29 -7.33 -4.25 12.36
CA THR A 29 -6.54 -3.80 11.21
C THR A 29 -7.20 -4.16 9.88
N ALA A 30 -7.75 -5.36 9.72
CA ALA A 30 -8.46 -5.76 8.49
C ALA A 30 -9.61 -4.81 8.15
N LEU A 31 -10.45 -4.46 9.14
CA LEU A 31 -11.57 -3.51 8.96
C LEU A 31 -11.06 -2.10 8.61
N LEU A 32 -10.04 -1.61 9.32
CA LEU A 32 -9.47 -0.29 9.05
C LEU A 32 -8.83 -0.21 7.65
N LEU A 33 -8.10 -1.25 7.23
CA LEU A 33 -7.47 -1.30 5.91
C LEU A 33 -8.51 -1.43 4.78
N SER A 34 -9.56 -2.23 4.98
CA SER A 34 -10.70 -2.39 4.06
C SER A 34 -11.33 -1.04 3.72
N HIS A 35 -11.45 -0.16 4.73
CA HIS A 35 -12.02 1.19 4.63
C HIS A 35 -10.98 2.31 4.61
N SER A 36 -9.73 2.02 4.25
CA SER A 36 -8.63 3.00 4.32
C SER A 36 -8.84 4.25 3.47
N LYS A 37 -9.59 4.15 2.37
CA LYS A 37 -9.93 5.29 1.50
C LYS A 37 -10.94 6.23 2.17
N THR A 38 -12.03 5.69 2.71
CA THR A 38 -13.10 6.47 3.36
C THR A 38 -12.61 7.10 4.66
N LEU A 39 -11.79 6.37 5.42
CA LEU A 39 -11.14 6.86 6.63
C LEU A 39 -9.94 7.79 6.37
N GLY A 40 -9.53 7.94 5.11
CA GLY A 40 -8.40 8.79 4.73
C GLY A 40 -7.07 8.37 5.37
N LEU A 41 -6.89 7.09 5.73
CA LEU A 41 -5.74 6.62 6.50
C LEU A 41 -4.40 6.90 5.82
N LYS A 42 -4.38 6.95 4.48
CA LYS A 42 -3.17 7.30 3.71
C LYS A 42 -2.69 8.74 3.92
N LYS A 43 -3.56 9.63 4.43
CA LYS A 43 -3.22 11.03 4.73
C LYS A 43 -2.67 11.20 6.14
N LEU A 44 -2.82 10.20 7.00
CA LEU A 44 -2.37 10.22 8.37
C LEU A 44 -0.92 9.75 8.43
N ALA A 45 -0.05 10.55 9.04
CA ALA A 45 1.34 10.18 9.28
C ALA A 45 1.51 9.68 10.71
N ALA A 46 2.14 8.51 10.87
CA ALA A 46 2.58 8.01 12.16
C ALA A 46 4.09 8.31 12.35
N PRO A 47 4.53 8.72 13.55
CA PRO A 47 5.95 8.91 13.84
C PRO A 47 6.71 7.59 13.68
N THR A 48 7.62 7.51 12.72
CA THR A 48 8.44 6.29 12.49
C THR A 48 9.33 5.94 13.68
N ALA A 49 9.69 6.93 14.49
CA ALA A 49 10.49 6.74 15.70
C ALA A 49 9.86 5.77 16.71
N TRP A 50 8.53 5.60 16.70
CA TRP A 50 7.85 4.68 17.61
C TRP A 50 7.92 3.21 17.15
N PHE A 51 8.32 2.98 15.90
CA PHE A 51 8.26 1.66 15.29
C PHE A 51 9.62 1.31 14.68
N PRO A 52 10.53 0.69 15.44
CA PRO A 52 11.90 0.41 14.99
C PRO A 52 11.95 -0.45 13.71
N GLY A 53 10.95 -1.29 13.47
CA GLY A 53 10.81 -2.05 12.22
C GLY A 53 10.55 -1.21 10.96
N TYR A 54 10.30 0.10 11.09
CA TYR A 54 10.17 1.06 9.99
C TYR A 54 11.41 1.95 9.83
N ALA A 55 12.50 1.70 10.55
CA ALA A 55 13.76 2.39 10.35
C ALA A 55 14.28 2.12 8.92
N ILE A 56 14.61 3.17 8.20
CA ILE A 56 15.15 3.08 6.84
C ILE A 56 16.66 2.92 6.99
N GLU A 57 17.20 1.75 6.66
CA GLU A 57 18.64 1.51 6.75
C GLU A 57 19.41 2.21 5.64
N ARG A 58 18.87 2.27 4.40
CA ARG A 58 19.46 3.00 3.26
C ARG A 58 18.39 3.44 2.24
N PRO A 59 18.52 4.63 1.63
CA PRO A 59 17.67 5.00 0.49
C PRO A 59 17.95 4.06 -0.69
N GLU A 60 16.93 3.32 -1.13
CA GLU A 60 16.99 2.49 -2.34
C GLU A 60 16.90 3.39 -3.58
N ALA A 61 17.94 3.38 -4.42
CA ALA A 61 17.92 4.08 -5.70
C ALA A 61 17.14 3.28 -6.74
N ARG A 62 16.05 3.84 -7.27
CA ARG A 62 15.27 3.26 -8.37
C ARG A 62 15.50 3.95 -9.69
N SER A 63 15.71 5.26 -9.64
CA SER A 63 15.99 6.07 -10.81
C SER A 63 17.09 7.05 -10.46
N VAL A 64 18.06 7.18 -11.38
CA VAL A 64 19.18 8.09 -11.23
C VAL A 64 19.25 8.93 -12.50
N LEU A 65 19.44 10.24 -12.32
CA LEU A 65 19.64 11.18 -13.41
C LEU A 65 20.84 12.05 -13.09
N GLU A 66 21.81 12.06 -13.99
CA GLU A 66 22.95 12.97 -13.95
C GLU A 66 22.55 14.32 -14.54
N LEU A 67 22.80 15.38 -13.76
CA LEU A 67 22.58 16.76 -14.15
C LEU A 67 23.82 17.30 -14.88
N ALA A 68 23.62 18.33 -15.71
CA ALA A 68 24.71 18.94 -16.48
C ALA A 68 25.82 19.55 -15.60
N ASP A 69 25.53 19.85 -14.33
CA ASP A 69 26.48 20.37 -13.35
C ASP A 69 27.25 19.24 -12.61
N GLY A 70 27.06 17.97 -13.00
CA GLY A 70 27.65 16.80 -12.35
C GLY A 70 26.94 16.34 -11.08
N GLY A 71 25.83 16.98 -10.70
CA GLY A 71 24.97 16.50 -9.61
C GLY A 71 24.17 15.25 -10.01
N LEU A 72 23.93 14.35 -9.06
CA LEU A 72 23.10 13.16 -9.28
C LEU A 72 21.76 13.32 -8.57
N LEU A 73 20.67 13.33 -9.32
CA LEU A 73 19.34 13.15 -8.78
C LEU A 73 19.06 11.67 -8.59
N VAL A 74 18.73 11.26 -7.38
CA VAL A 74 18.43 9.87 -7.02
C VAL A 74 17.02 9.79 -6.45
N GLY A 75 16.13 9.16 -7.21
CA GLY A 75 14.76 8.88 -6.83
C GLY A 75 14.59 7.46 -6.30
N GLY A 76 13.77 7.30 -5.26
CA GLY A 76 13.45 6.00 -4.68
C GLY A 76 12.18 5.98 -3.84
N LYS A 77 12.03 4.92 -3.02
CA LYS A 77 10.90 4.74 -2.09
C LYS A 77 10.75 5.85 -1.05
N HIS A 78 11.82 6.60 -0.82
CA HIS A 78 11.92 7.60 0.24
C HIS A 78 12.18 9.00 -0.32
N GLY A 79 11.70 9.25 -1.54
CA GLY A 79 11.75 10.56 -2.15
C GLY A 79 12.88 10.75 -3.15
N LEU A 80 13.09 12.01 -3.49
CA LEU A 80 14.12 12.50 -4.37
C LEU A 80 15.25 13.14 -3.58
N TRP A 81 16.48 12.77 -3.90
CA TRP A 81 17.70 13.26 -3.29
C TRP A 81 18.61 13.84 -4.36
N LEU A 82 19.32 14.93 -4.03
CA LEU A 82 20.39 15.48 -4.85
C LEU A 82 21.72 15.14 -4.20
N ILE A 83 22.57 14.41 -4.91
CA ILE A 83 23.90 14.04 -4.47
C ILE A 83 24.91 14.90 -5.21
N ARG A 84 25.73 15.63 -4.46
CA ARG A 84 26.89 16.38 -4.97
C ARG A 84 28.12 16.02 -4.15
N GLY A 85 29.08 15.33 -4.78
CA GLY A 85 30.23 14.77 -4.08
C GLY A 85 29.78 13.78 -3.00
N SER A 86 30.12 14.07 -1.73
CA SER A 86 29.76 13.26 -0.56
C SER A 86 28.50 13.70 0.16
N ARG A 87 27.84 14.79 -0.28
CA ARG A 87 26.63 15.31 0.36
C ARG A 87 25.38 14.86 -0.39
N ALA A 88 24.40 14.39 0.36
CA ALA A 88 23.06 14.08 -0.13
C ALA A 88 22.05 15.03 0.51
N GLU A 89 21.36 15.82 -0.32
CA GLU A 89 20.37 16.79 0.10
C GLU A 89 18.96 16.30 -0.29
N PRO A 90 17.99 16.29 0.63
CA PRO A 90 16.63 15.90 0.31
C PRO A 90 15.96 16.99 -0.55
N VAL A 91 15.34 16.58 -1.66
CA VAL A 91 14.69 17.47 -2.62
C VAL A 91 13.16 17.31 -2.56
N LEU A 92 12.67 16.08 -2.68
CA LEU A 92 11.24 15.74 -2.55
C LEU A 92 11.08 14.56 -1.61
N THR A 93 11.03 14.82 -0.30
CA THR A 93 10.89 13.76 0.73
C THR A 93 9.63 13.91 1.58
N ALA A 94 8.88 15.00 1.41
CA ALA A 94 7.63 15.24 2.11
C ALA A 94 6.61 14.13 1.80
N ASN A 95 5.86 13.68 2.82
CA ASN A 95 4.78 12.69 2.71
C ASN A 95 5.14 11.32 2.11
N ARG A 96 6.41 10.88 2.17
CA ARG A 96 6.87 9.59 1.60
C ARG A 96 6.47 9.42 0.13
N ILE A 97 6.72 10.46 -0.66
CA ILE A 97 6.59 10.38 -2.11
C ILE A 97 7.61 9.35 -2.62
N GLU A 98 7.12 8.35 -3.34
CA GLU A 98 7.96 7.35 -3.99
C GLU A 98 8.23 7.83 -5.41
N VAL A 99 9.50 7.96 -5.77
CA VAL A 99 9.93 8.34 -7.12
C VAL A 99 10.15 7.06 -7.92
N PHE A 100 9.39 6.91 -9.00
CA PHE A 100 9.48 5.76 -9.90
C PHE A 100 10.47 5.99 -11.02
N GLN A 101 10.47 7.19 -11.61
CA GLN A 101 11.30 7.51 -12.75
C GLN A 101 11.67 9.00 -12.77
N LEU A 102 12.92 9.26 -13.14
CA LEU A 102 13.44 10.58 -13.50
C LEU A 102 13.64 10.65 -15.01
N LEU A 103 13.32 11.79 -15.61
CA LEU A 103 13.54 12.02 -17.04
C LEU A 103 14.03 13.44 -17.27
N ALA A 104 15.17 13.56 -17.96
CA ALA A 104 15.57 14.81 -18.57
C ALA A 104 14.99 14.91 -19.99
N ALA A 105 14.32 16.02 -20.28
CA ALA A 105 13.80 16.34 -21.59
C ALA A 105 14.09 17.83 -21.93
N PRO A 106 13.94 18.26 -23.21
CA PRO A 106 14.12 19.66 -23.57
C PRO A 106 13.23 20.63 -22.77
N GLN A 107 12.06 20.17 -22.33
CA GLN A 107 11.10 20.93 -21.52
C GLN A 107 11.53 21.06 -20.04
N GLY A 108 12.54 20.31 -19.59
CA GLY A 108 13.05 20.31 -18.22
C GLY A 108 13.27 18.90 -17.66
N VAL A 109 13.54 18.85 -16.36
CA VAL A 109 13.68 17.60 -15.62
C VAL A 109 12.37 17.26 -14.93
N PHE A 110 11.98 15.99 -15.00
CA PHE A 110 10.74 15.48 -14.46
C PHE A 110 10.97 14.31 -13.50
N ALA A 111 10.11 14.21 -12.49
CA ALA A 111 10.05 13.10 -11.54
C ALA A 111 8.63 12.54 -11.51
N ALA A 112 8.47 11.33 -12.03
CA ALA A 112 7.25 10.53 -11.96
C ALA A 112 7.17 9.88 -10.58
N THR A 113 6.10 10.16 -9.83
CA THR A 113 5.98 9.75 -8.43
C THR A 113 4.60 9.19 -8.06
N SER A 114 4.52 8.61 -6.87
CA SER A 114 3.26 8.12 -6.28
C SER A 114 2.22 9.19 -5.97
N ALA A 115 2.60 10.47 -5.97
CA ALA A 115 1.73 11.61 -5.66
C ALA A 115 1.49 12.55 -6.85
N GLY A 116 2.24 12.39 -7.94
CA GLY A 116 2.10 13.19 -9.15
C GLY A 116 3.34 13.16 -10.02
N LEU A 117 3.25 13.83 -11.17
CA LEU A 117 4.41 14.22 -11.95
C LEU A 117 4.88 15.58 -11.50
N TYR A 118 6.14 15.65 -11.08
CA TYR A 118 6.81 16.89 -10.71
C TYR A 118 7.74 17.32 -11.84
N ARG A 119 7.81 18.62 -12.09
CA ARG A 119 8.77 19.24 -12.99
C ARG A 119 9.68 20.15 -12.18
N GLN A 120 10.98 20.08 -12.45
CA GLN A 120 11.96 21.01 -11.88
C GLN A 120 11.78 22.38 -12.53
N ASP A 121 11.58 23.41 -11.70
CA ASP A 121 11.54 24.82 -12.09
C ASP A 121 12.70 25.60 -11.45
N ARG A 122 12.69 26.95 -11.56
CA ARG A 122 13.74 27.79 -10.98
C ARG A 122 13.70 27.88 -9.45
N ASN A 123 12.56 27.60 -8.84
CA ASN A 123 12.28 27.75 -7.41
C ASN A 123 12.17 26.40 -6.68
N GLY A 124 12.30 25.28 -7.39
CA GLY A 124 12.18 23.93 -6.84
C GLY A 124 11.47 22.98 -7.78
N TRP A 125 10.49 22.26 -7.25
CA TRP A 125 9.76 21.21 -7.97
C TRP A 125 8.26 21.47 -7.85
N ALA A 126 7.61 21.65 -8.99
CA ALA A 126 6.18 21.93 -9.07
C ALA A 126 5.43 20.71 -9.61
N VAL A 127 4.24 20.45 -9.05
CA VAL A 127 3.33 19.42 -9.58
C VAL A 127 2.73 19.91 -10.88
N VAL A 128 2.93 19.17 -11.97
CA VAL A 128 2.35 19.45 -13.30
C VAL A 128 1.21 18.50 -13.65
N LEU A 129 1.18 17.32 -13.03
CA LEU A 129 0.09 16.36 -13.16
C LEU A 129 -0.14 15.68 -11.82
N ALA A 130 -1.35 15.78 -11.27
CA ALA A 130 -1.74 15.08 -10.05
C ALA A 130 -2.12 13.63 -10.38
N GLY A 131 -1.73 12.67 -9.54
CA GLY A 131 -2.05 11.26 -9.76
C GLY A 131 -0.90 10.33 -9.44
N ASN A 132 -1.09 9.03 -9.63
CA ASN A 132 0.00 8.06 -9.46
C ASN A 132 0.69 7.83 -10.80
N VAL A 133 1.71 8.64 -11.09
CA VAL A 133 2.44 8.59 -12.36
C VAL A 133 3.65 7.71 -12.19
N THR A 134 3.60 6.50 -12.75
CA THR A 134 4.67 5.50 -12.59
C THR A 134 5.72 5.59 -13.67
N GLN A 135 5.37 6.13 -14.83
CA GLN A 135 6.25 6.19 -15.98
C GLN A 135 6.05 7.50 -16.75
N LEU A 136 7.15 8.01 -17.29
CA LEU A 136 7.21 9.12 -18.21
C LEU A 136 8.14 8.75 -19.38
N SER A 137 7.65 8.92 -20.60
CA SER A 137 8.39 8.62 -21.82
C SER A 137 8.34 9.81 -22.79
N ARG A 138 9.39 9.98 -23.58
CA ARG A 138 9.39 10.94 -24.69
C ARG A 138 9.06 10.21 -25.99
N LEU A 139 8.08 10.71 -26.74
CA LEU A 139 7.74 10.20 -28.06
C LEU A 139 8.70 10.72 -29.13
N ALA A 140 8.69 10.07 -30.30
CA ALA A 140 9.50 10.46 -31.45
C ALA A 140 9.17 11.85 -31.98
N ASP A 141 7.92 12.31 -31.82
CA ASP A 141 7.46 13.65 -32.19
C ASP A 141 7.88 14.74 -31.18
N GLY A 142 8.60 14.36 -30.11
CA GLY A 142 9.09 15.27 -29.07
C GLY A 142 8.13 15.51 -27.91
N ARG A 143 6.89 15.01 -28.00
CA ARG A 143 5.91 15.09 -26.91
C ARG A 143 6.29 14.16 -25.75
N LEU A 144 5.79 14.46 -24.57
CA LEU A 144 5.93 13.63 -23.37
C LEU A 144 4.66 12.83 -23.14
N LEU A 145 4.80 11.58 -22.70
CA LEU A 145 3.71 10.68 -22.34
C LEU A 145 3.86 10.22 -20.89
N ALA A 146 2.89 10.55 -20.07
CA ALA A 146 2.76 10.07 -18.71
C ALA A 146 1.84 8.85 -18.66
N GLY A 147 2.34 7.78 -18.06
CA GLY A 147 1.57 6.58 -17.75
C GLY A 147 1.02 6.65 -16.33
N GLU A 148 -0.25 6.99 -16.19
CA GLU A 148 -1.02 6.81 -14.96
C GLU A 148 -1.99 5.65 -15.15
N ALA A 149 -1.75 4.50 -14.53
CA ALA A 149 -2.64 3.32 -14.46
C ALA A 149 -3.80 3.27 -15.48
N GLY A 150 -3.49 3.13 -16.78
CA GLY A 150 -4.48 2.98 -17.86
C GLY A 150 -5.07 4.26 -18.47
N LYS A 151 -4.63 5.44 -18.04
CA LYS A 151 -4.99 6.76 -18.59
C LYS A 151 -3.74 7.45 -19.15
N PRO A 152 -3.37 7.17 -20.40
CA PRO A 152 -2.23 7.85 -21.02
C PRO A 152 -2.54 9.34 -21.16
N GLN A 153 -1.61 10.19 -20.69
CA GLN A 153 -1.70 11.64 -20.84
C GLN A 153 -0.47 12.14 -21.56
N ALA A 154 -0.66 12.98 -22.56
CA ALA A 154 0.40 13.58 -23.35
C ALA A 154 0.55 15.07 -23.05
N SER A 155 1.77 15.59 -23.28
CA SER A 155 2.09 17.01 -23.12
C SER A 155 3.17 17.43 -24.12
N ASP A 156 2.96 18.58 -24.76
CA ASP A 156 3.93 19.19 -25.68
C ASP A 156 4.96 20.04 -24.92
N ASP A 157 4.49 20.76 -23.90
CA ASP A 157 5.23 21.76 -23.14
C ASP A 157 5.71 21.25 -21.76
N GLY A 158 5.26 20.06 -21.35
CA GLY A 158 5.53 19.47 -20.04
C GLY A 158 4.79 20.15 -18.87
N ILE A 159 3.84 21.03 -19.16
CA ILE A 159 3.05 21.77 -18.17
C ILE A 159 1.57 21.39 -18.30
N ARG A 160 1.04 21.40 -19.52
CA ARG A 160 -0.36 21.04 -19.80
C ARG A 160 -0.43 19.60 -20.25
N TRP A 161 -1.15 18.79 -19.48
CA TRP A 161 -1.34 17.37 -19.71
C TRP A 161 -2.77 17.11 -20.17
N VAL A 162 -2.91 16.42 -21.31
CA VAL A 162 -4.19 16.12 -21.94
C VAL A 162 -4.26 14.61 -22.19
N PRO A 163 -5.43 13.97 -22.01
CA PRO A 163 -5.61 12.57 -22.39
C PRO A 163 -5.20 12.31 -23.85
N ASP A 164 -4.46 11.22 -24.08
CA ASP A 164 -4.13 10.78 -25.44
C ASP A 164 -5.13 9.71 -25.91
N ASP A 165 -6.21 10.17 -26.55
CA ASP A 165 -7.29 9.30 -27.03
C ASP A 165 -6.81 8.29 -28.09
N ALA A 166 -5.80 8.65 -28.87
CA ALA A 166 -5.26 7.76 -29.90
C ALA A 166 -4.53 6.55 -29.26
N ILE A 167 -3.73 6.80 -28.22
CA ILE A 167 -3.11 5.72 -27.45
C ILE A 167 -4.16 4.95 -26.66
N ALA A 168 -5.13 5.63 -26.04
CA ALA A 168 -6.21 4.99 -25.30
C ALA A 168 -7.03 4.03 -26.20
N ALA A 169 -7.36 4.44 -27.42
CA ALA A 169 -8.05 3.61 -28.40
C ALA A 169 -7.20 2.40 -28.83
N ARG A 170 -5.90 2.59 -29.05
CA ARG A 170 -4.96 1.49 -29.37
C ARG A 170 -4.84 0.50 -28.22
N LEU A 171 -4.78 0.98 -26.98
CA LEU A 171 -4.76 0.12 -25.78
C LEU A 171 -6.07 -0.67 -25.65
N ALA A 172 -7.22 -0.05 -25.92
CA ALA A 172 -8.52 -0.71 -25.89
C ALA A 172 -8.68 -1.76 -27.00
N ALA A 173 -8.00 -1.57 -28.13
CA ALA A 173 -7.97 -2.52 -29.23
C ALA A 173 -6.96 -3.68 -29.04
N LEU A 174 -6.12 -3.64 -28.00
CA LEU A 174 -5.23 -4.75 -27.71
C LEU A 174 -6.05 -6.02 -27.44
N PRO A 175 -5.58 -7.18 -27.93
CA PRO A 175 -6.27 -8.43 -27.64
C PRO A 175 -6.30 -8.62 -26.13
N LYS A 176 -7.45 -9.06 -25.62
CA LYS A 176 -7.56 -9.44 -24.21
C LYS A 176 -6.63 -10.62 -23.98
N VAL A 177 -5.57 -10.37 -23.22
CA VAL A 177 -4.65 -11.42 -22.76
C VAL A 177 -5.16 -11.88 -21.41
N ASP A 178 -5.45 -13.17 -21.30
CA ASP A 178 -5.74 -13.83 -20.03
C ASP A 178 -4.48 -14.60 -19.59
N PRO A 179 -3.46 -13.93 -19.02
CA PRO A 179 -2.22 -14.59 -18.65
C PRO A 179 -2.49 -15.62 -17.54
N PRO A 180 -1.81 -16.78 -17.55
CA PRO A 180 -1.91 -17.73 -16.46
C PRO A 180 -1.46 -17.07 -15.16
N ILE A 181 -2.27 -17.21 -14.11
CA ILE A 181 -1.94 -16.72 -12.78
C ILE A 181 -1.13 -17.77 -12.02
N SER A 182 -0.14 -17.33 -11.24
CA SER A 182 0.58 -18.25 -10.36
C SER A 182 -0.31 -18.74 -9.22
N LEU A 183 -0.06 -19.95 -8.70
CA LEU A 183 -0.78 -20.47 -7.55
C LEU A 183 -0.67 -19.55 -6.33
N ALA A 184 0.51 -18.95 -6.11
CA ALA A 184 0.71 -17.96 -5.06
C ALA A 184 -0.21 -16.74 -5.24
N ARG A 185 -0.39 -16.28 -6.48
CA ARG A 185 -1.32 -15.17 -6.77
C ARG A 185 -2.77 -15.57 -6.54
N LEU A 186 -3.16 -16.77 -6.98
CA LEU A 186 -4.51 -17.29 -6.77
C LEU A 186 -4.84 -17.42 -5.28
N LEU A 187 -3.94 -18.01 -4.48
CA LEU A 187 -4.12 -18.12 -3.03
C LEU A 187 -4.27 -16.75 -2.36
N PHE A 188 -3.49 -15.75 -2.78
CA PHE A 188 -3.62 -14.38 -2.28
C PHE A 188 -4.95 -13.73 -2.71
N ASP A 189 -5.39 -13.94 -3.95
CA ASP A 189 -6.65 -13.40 -4.45
C ASP A 189 -7.87 -14.07 -3.80
N ILE A 190 -7.77 -15.35 -3.40
CA ILE A 190 -8.76 -16.02 -2.56
C ILE A 190 -8.72 -15.45 -1.14
N HIS A 191 -7.53 -15.31 -0.55
CA HIS A 191 -7.36 -14.78 0.81
C HIS A 191 -7.95 -13.38 0.96
N THR A 192 -7.75 -12.53 -0.06
CA THR A 192 -8.30 -11.16 -0.09
C THR A 192 -9.75 -11.09 -0.55
N GLY A 193 -10.35 -12.19 -1.01
CA GLY A 193 -11.71 -12.23 -1.57
C GLY A 193 -11.85 -11.73 -3.01
N LYS A 194 -10.76 -11.27 -3.64
CA LYS A 194 -10.76 -10.78 -5.03
C LYS A 194 -11.19 -11.88 -6.02
N ALA A 195 -10.78 -13.12 -5.81
CA ALA A 195 -11.14 -14.23 -6.68
C ALA A 195 -12.64 -14.61 -6.61
N LEU A 196 -13.31 -14.29 -5.50
CA LEU A 196 -14.70 -14.68 -5.23
C LEU A 196 -15.70 -13.55 -5.55
N LEU A 197 -15.39 -12.32 -5.16
CA LEU A 197 -16.29 -11.16 -5.28
C LEU A 197 -15.78 -10.10 -6.27
N GLY A 198 -14.64 -10.33 -6.90
CA GLY A 198 -14.00 -9.33 -7.76
C GLY A 198 -13.30 -8.22 -6.97
N ASN A 199 -12.70 -7.27 -7.68
CA ASN A 199 -11.87 -6.24 -7.03
C ASN A 199 -12.70 -5.19 -6.26
N ASP A 200 -13.92 -4.92 -6.71
CA ASP A 200 -14.73 -3.81 -6.18
C ASP A 200 -15.56 -4.21 -4.95
N ALA A 201 -15.88 -5.50 -4.82
CA ALA A 201 -16.67 -6.03 -3.70
C ALA A 201 -15.87 -6.88 -2.70
N LYS A 202 -14.55 -7.05 -2.88
CA LYS A 202 -13.70 -7.82 -1.96
C LYS A 202 -13.71 -7.34 -0.50
N TRP A 203 -14.04 -6.07 -0.26
CA TRP A 203 -14.16 -5.50 1.09
C TRP A 203 -15.25 -6.21 1.91
N LEU A 204 -16.35 -6.65 1.26
CA LEU A 204 -17.42 -7.41 1.91
C LEU A 204 -16.90 -8.73 2.49
N TRP A 205 -16.03 -9.42 1.74
CA TRP A 205 -15.39 -10.66 2.18
C TRP A 205 -14.51 -10.42 3.41
N ILE A 206 -13.65 -9.41 3.34
CA ILE A 206 -12.74 -9.04 4.44
C ILE A 206 -13.54 -8.69 5.69
N ASP A 207 -14.56 -7.86 5.56
CA ASP A 207 -15.40 -7.41 6.68
C ASP A 207 -16.19 -8.57 7.30
N ALA A 208 -16.77 -9.46 6.48
CA ALA A 208 -17.48 -10.63 6.97
C ALA A 208 -16.57 -11.57 7.76
N CYS A 209 -15.37 -11.89 7.23
CA CYS A 209 -14.40 -12.73 7.92
C CYS A 209 -13.90 -12.07 9.21
N ALA A 210 -13.58 -10.78 9.19
CA ALA A 210 -13.14 -10.03 10.36
C ALA A 210 -14.23 -9.98 11.44
N LEU A 211 -15.49 -9.75 11.06
CA LEU A 211 -16.62 -9.73 11.98
C LEU A 211 -16.86 -11.09 12.64
N VAL A 212 -16.85 -12.18 11.87
CA VAL A 212 -16.98 -13.54 12.41
C VAL A 212 -15.85 -13.84 13.39
N MET A 213 -14.60 -13.56 13.00
CA MET A 213 -13.44 -13.79 13.87
C MET A 213 -13.49 -12.93 15.13
N LEU A 214 -13.96 -11.68 15.03
CA LEU A 214 -14.14 -10.78 16.17
C LEU A 214 -15.20 -11.32 17.14
N VAL A 215 -16.37 -11.73 16.64
CA VAL A 215 -17.44 -12.32 17.44
C VAL A 215 -16.96 -13.59 18.15
N LEU A 216 -16.26 -14.48 17.45
CA LEU A 216 -15.72 -15.70 18.05
C LEU A 216 -14.67 -15.41 19.12
N THR A 217 -13.79 -14.43 18.88
CA THR A 217 -12.75 -14.02 19.82
C THR A 217 -13.35 -13.40 21.09
N LEU A 218 -14.32 -12.48 20.94
CA LEU A 218 -14.98 -11.82 22.07
C LEU A 218 -15.85 -12.80 22.87
N SER A 219 -16.66 -13.60 22.19
CA SER A 219 -17.53 -14.58 22.85
C SER A 219 -16.73 -15.68 23.57
N GLY A 220 -15.67 -16.20 22.94
CA GLY A 220 -14.75 -17.17 23.56
C GLY A 220 -14.07 -16.61 24.80
N SER A 221 -13.56 -15.38 24.72
CA SER A 221 -12.94 -14.68 25.86
C SER A 221 -13.95 -14.45 26.99
N TRP A 222 -15.16 -14.02 26.65
CA TRP A 222 -16.24 -13.81 27.63
C TRP A 222 -16.65 -15.09 28.34
N LEU A 223 -16.84 -16.19 27.59
CA LEU A 223 -17.16 -17.51 28.16
C LEU A 223 -16.06 -18.02 29.08
N TRP A 224 -14.79 -17.84 28.70
CA TRP A 224 -13.65 -18.20 29.55
C TRP A 224 -13.64 -17.40 30.86
N MET A 225 -13.83 -16.08 30.79
CA MET A 225 -13.93 -15.22 31.97
C MET A 225 -15.08 -15.63 32.89
N ARG A 226 -16.26 -15.92 32.33
CA ARG A 226 -17.44 -16.39 33.07
C ARG A 226 -17.19 -17.73 33.75
N GLY A 227 -16.57 -18.68 33.04
CA GLY A 227 -16.20 -19.98 33.56
C GLY A 227 -15.21 -19.88 34.74
N ARG A 228 -14.21 -18.99 34.62
CA ARG A 228 -13.25 -18.74 35.69
C ARG A 228 -13.91 -18.11 36.93
N ARG A 229 -14.76 -17.09 36.74
CA ARG A 229 -15.52 -16.45 37.84
C ARG A 229 -16.42 -17.44 38.57
N ARG A 230 -17.10 -18.35 37.86
CA ARG A 230 -17.94 -19.39 38.48
C ARG A 230 -17.12 -20.35 39.34
N ARG A 231 -15.94 -20.78 38.87
CA ARG A 231 -15.05 -21.66 39.63
C ARG A 231 -14.53 -20.99 40.90
N VAL A 232 -14.15 -19.72 40.82
CA VAL A 232 -13.69 -18.94 42.00
C VAL A 232 -14.82 -18.79 43.02
N ARG A 233 -16.04 -18.45 42.60
CA ARG A 233 -17.20 -18.34 43.51
C ARG A 233 -17.54 -19.66 44.20
N LEU A 234 -17.51 -20.77 43.48
CA LEU A 234 -17.75 -22.09 44.05
C LEU A 234 -16.65 -22.49 45.05
N ALA A 235 -15.38 -22.15 44.77
CA ALA A 235 -14.28 -22.39 45.70
C ALA A 235 -14.40 -21.52 46.97
N GLN A 236 -14.86 -20.27 46.85
CA GLN A 236 -15.11 -19.38 47.98
C GLN A 236 -16.32 -19.82 48.84
N ALA A 237 -17.35 -20.41 48.24
CA ALA A 237 -18.52 -20.92 48.96
C ALA A 237 -18.29 -22.28 49.64
N ALA A 238 -17.20 -22.97 49.29
CA ALA A 238 -16.80 -24.26 49.85
C ALA A 238 -15.70 -24.15 50.93
N ALA A 239 -15.20 -22.93 51.18
CA ALA A 239 -14.23 -22.59 52.21
C ALA A 239 -14.94 -21.88 53.36
#